data_AF-A0A3B8ZDY3-F1
#
_entry.id   AF-A0A3B8ZDY3-F1
#
_cell.length_a   1.000
_cell.length_b   1.000
_cell.length_c   1.000
_cell.angle_alpha   90.00
_cell.angle_beta   90.00
_cell.angle_gamma   90.00
#
_symmetry.space_group_name_H-M   'P 1'
#
loop_
_entity.id
_entity.type
_entity.pdbx_description
1 polymer ?
#
loop_
_entity_poly.entity_id
_entity_poly.type
_entity_poly.pdbx_seq_one_letter_code
_entity_poly.pdbx_strand_id
1 'polypeptide(L)'
;NALGLTLLSSSGFSLGSPVPGEKRPVNGIDIHDVPAHEIAEIASPEVNPQVKLQAFVVRTQNEQFSQHRKAMQQHGSQCDQCGILFVLNDQKPWTLVGTCSRVCCAAKYGAVDYALIQDQVLESAKQKTVDVRQIHRDNQVIPVCCPSCGHRFDLPRMYQGVHRKCPACSQKVLVERS
;
A
#
# COMPACT_ATOMS: atom_id res chain seq x y z
N ASN A 1 42.27 -22.12 11.24
CA ASN A 1 41.48 -23.13 11.97
C ASN A 1 40.32 -22.46 12.69
N ALA A 2 39.12 -22.79 12.21
CA ALA A 2 37.78 -22.76 12.81
C ALA A 2 37.28 -21.53 13.61
N LEU A 3 36.24 -20.93 13.03
CA LEU A 3 35.18 -20.11 13.62
C LEU A 3 34.37 -20.92 14.65
N GLY A 4 33.87 -20.26 15.69
CA GLY A 4 32.90 -20.83 16.65
C GLY A 4 31.68 -19.92 16.79
N LEU A 5 30.67 -20.15 15.93
CA LEU A 5 29.31 -19.62 16.05
C LEU A 5 28.47 -20.62 16.85
N THR A 6 27.89 -20.18 17.97
CA THR A 6 26.91 -20.95 18.74
C THR A 6 25.51 -20.73 18.18
N LEU A 7 24.95 -21.78 17.56
CA LEU A 7 23.57 -21.87 17.11
C LEU A 7 22.65 -22.16 18.30
N LEU A 8 21.66 -21.28 18.53
CA LEU A 8 20.53 -21.55 19.42
C LEU A 8 19.45 -22.34 18.66
N SER A 9 18.97 -23.35 19.35
CA SER A 9 18.14 -24.47 18.93
C SER A 9 16.74 -24.09 18.44
N SER A 10 16.35 -24.73 17.35
CA SER A 10 15.00 -24.81 16.81
C SER A 10 14.06 -25.56 17.75
N SER A 11 13.09 -24.84 18.32
CA SER A 11 11.89 -25.43 18.91
C SER A 11 11.00 -26.01 17.81
N GLY A 12 10.77 -27.32 17.86
CA GLY A 12 10.00 -28.08 16.90
C GLY A 12 8.53 -27.64 16.82
N PHE A 13 8.02 -27.59 15.59
CA PHE A 13 6.59 -27.57 15.33
C PHE A 13 6.13 -29.00 15.04
N SER A 14 5.31 -29.52 15.95
CA SER A 14 4.60 -30.78 15.80
C SER A 14 3.62 -30.67 14.63
N LEU A 15 3.77 -31.52 13.61
CA LEU A 15 2.83 -31.65 12.51
C LEU A 15 1.57 -32.36 13.02
N GLY A 16 0.64 -31.59 13.59
CA GLY A 16 -0.74 -32.03 13.74
C GLY A 16 -1.36 -32.27 12.36
N SER A 17 -1.98 -33.43 12.16
CA SER A 17 -2.62 -33.79 10.90
C SER A 17 -3.70 -32.78 10.49
N PRO A 18 -3.81 -32.43 9.20
CA PRO A 18 -4.80 -31.46 8.73
C PRO A 18 -6.22 -32.05 8.78
N VAL A 19 -7.15 -31.30 9.38
CA VAL A 19 -8.60 -31.57 9.35
C VAL A 19 -9.15 -31.10 7.99
N PRO A 20 -9.94 -31.90 7.26
CA PRO A 20 -10.51 -31.48 5.98
C PRO A 20 -11.60 -30.43 6.20
N GLY A 21 -11.43 -29.23 5.62
CA GLY A 21 -12.48 -28.20 5.56
C GLY A 21 -12.06 -26.81 6.03
N GLU A 22 -10.88 -26.64 6.64
CA GLU A 22 -10.44 -25.32 7.12
C GLU A 22 -9.69 -24.55 6.02
N LYS A 23 -10.39 -23.63 5.36
CA LYS A 23 -9.82 -22.70 4.38
C LYS A 23 -9.03 -21.61 5.10
N ARG A 24 -7.74 -21.85 5.35
CA ARG A 24 -6.84 -20.80 5.86
C ARG A 24 -6.23 -20.00 4.71
N PRO A 25 -6.15 -18.67 4.83
CA PRO A 25 -5.40 -17.85 3.90
C PRO A 25 -3.91 -18.21 3.98
N VAL A 26 -3.31 -18.54 2.85
CA VAL A 26 -1.84 -18.67 2.76
C VAL A 26 -1.27 -17.26 2.73
N ASN A 27 -0.62 -16.85 3.83
CA ASN A 27 0.03 -15.53 3.98
C ASN A 27 -0.90 -14.32 3.74
N GLY A 28 -2.19 -14.43 4.06
CA GLY A 28 -3.12 -13.29 4.04
C GLY A 28 -3.53 -12.80 2.64
N ILE A 29 -3.26 -13.58 1.59
CA ILE A 29 -3.63 -13.24 0.21
C ILE A 29 -4.91 -13.99 -0.15
N ASP A 30 -5.95 -13.23 -0.48
CA ASP A 30 -7.22 -13.76 -0.92
C ASP A 30 -7.12 -14.14 -2.41
N ILE A 31 -7.05 -15.45 -2.68
CA ILE A 31 -6.78 -16.03 -4.02
C ILE A 31 -8.02 -15.93 -4.93
N HIS A 32 -9.13 -15.36 -4.43
CA HIS A 32 -10.42 -15.28 -5.12
C HIS A 32 -10.42 -14.38 -6.37
N ASP A 33 -9.43 -13.51 -6.57
CA ASP A 33 -9.35 -12.56 -7.69
C ASP A 33 -8.33 -12.94 -8.79
N VAL A 34 -7.75 -14.15 -8.76
CA VAL A 34 -6.77 -14.59 -9.76
C VAL A 34 -7.47 -15.24 -10.97
N PRO A 35 -7.40 -14.68 -12.18
CA PRO A 35 -8.04 -15.26 -13.36
C PRO A 35 -7.46 -16.65 -13.71
N ALA A 36 -8.33 -17.55 -14.19
CA ALA A 36 -8.01 -18.98 -14.37
C ALA A 36 -6.81 -19.27 -15.29
N HIS A 37 -6.51 -18.37 -16.23
CA HIS A 37 -5.33 -18.51 -17.10
C HIS A 37 -4.00 -18.32 -16.35
N GLU A 38 -3.98 -17.45 -15.33
CA GLU A 38 -2.80 -17.26 -14.47
C GLU A 38 -2.61 -18.45 -13.52
N ILE A 39 -3.72 -19.07 -13.07
CA ILE A 39 -3.69 -20.33 -12.29
C ILE A 39 -3.09 -21.47 -13.12
N ALA A 40 -3.44 -21.57 -14.41
CA ALA A 40 -2.89 -22.58 -15.32
C ALA A 40 -1.37 -22.38 -15.55
N GLU A 41 -0.90 -21.14 -15.58
CA GLU A 41 0.53 -20.81 -15.72
C GLU A 41 1.33 -21.18 -14.45
N ILE A 42 0.74 -20.95 -13.28
CA ILE A 42 1.26 -21.39 -11.96
C ILE A 42 1.29 -22.92 -11.84
N ALA A 43 0.29 -23.62 -12.41
CA ALA A 43 0.17 -25.08 -12.34
C ALA A 43 1.04 -25.84 -13.36
N SER A 44 1.69 -25.17 -14.31
CA SER A 44 2.55 -25.83 -15.29
C SER A 44 3.77 -26.52 -14.62
N PRO A 45 4.13 -27.75 -15.02
CA PRO A 45 5.02 -28.65 -14.26
C PRO A 45 6.51 -28.28 -14.27
N GLU A 46 6.93 -27.27 -15.02
CA GLU A 46 8.35 -27.01 -15.29
C GLU A 46 9.09 -26.22 -14.19
N VAL A 47 8.38 -25.54 -13.28
CA VAL A 47 8.98 -24.77 -12.17
C VAL A 47 8.14 -24.94 -10.90
N ASN A 48 8.79 -25.02 -9.75
CA ASN A 48 8.14 -25.21 -8.44
C ASN A 48 6.94 -24.23 -8.26
N PRO A 49 5.73 -24.74 -8.00
CA PRO A 49 4.51 -23.93 -7.91
C PRO A 49 4.56 -22.87 -6.79
N GLN A 50 5.33 -23.08 -5.72
CA GLN A 50 5.56 -22.07 -4.69
C GLN A 50 6.34 -20.87 -5.22
N VAL A 51 7.35 -21.11 -6.06
CA VAL A 51 8.17 -20.04 -6.67
C VAL A 51 7.33 -19.24 -7.67
N LYS A 52 6.46 -19.91 -8.43
CA LYS A 52 5.53 -19.25 -9.36
C LYS A 52 4.49 -18.40 -8.63
N LEU A 53 3.88 -18.94 -7.57
CA LEU A 53 2.93 -18.18 -6.74
C LEU A 53 3.60 -16.95 -6.12
N GLN A 54 4.81 -17.10 -5.60
CA GLN A 54 5.56 -15.98 -5.03
C GLN A 54 5.92 -14.93 -6.09
N ALA A 55 6.35 -15.34 -7.28
CA ALA A 55 6.63 -14.43 -8.39
C ALA A 55 5.36 -13.72 -8.90
N PHE A 56 4.21 -14.40 -8.89
CA PHE A 56 2.92 -13.82 -9.21
C PHE A 56 2.52 -12.76 -8.18
N VAL A 57 2.51 -13.12 -6.90
CA VAL A 57 2.22 -12.18 -5.80
C VAL A 57 3.10 -10.93 -5.88
N VAL A 58 4.41 -11.10 -6.11
CA VAL A 58 5.35 -9.99 -6.28
C VAL A 58 5.00 -9.15 -7.50
N ARG A 59 4.64 -9.76 -8.65
CA ARG A 59 4.20 -9.04 -9.85
C ARG A 59 2.89 -8.28 -9.62
N THR A 60 1.87 -8.91 -9.06
CA THR A 60 0.57 -8.27 -8.79
C THR A 60 0.70 -7.14 -7.77
N GLN A 61 1.50 -7.33 -6.71
CA GLN A 61 1.83 -6.28 -5.77
C GLN A 61 2.57 -5.14 -6.49
N ASN A 62 3.60 -5.43 -7.27
CA ASN A 62 4.34 -4.43 -8.03
C ASN A 62 3.46 -3.66 -9.03
N GLU A 63 2.49 -4.30 -9.67
CA GLU A 63 1.53 -3.66 -10.57
C GLU A 63 0.53 -2.77 -9.83
N GLN A 64 -0.01 -3.23 -8.71
CA GLN A 64 -0.88 -2.41 -7.85
C GLN A 64 -0.12 -1.21 -7.29
N PHE A 65 1.12 -1.42 -6.84
CA PHE A 65 2.01 -0.35 -6.42
C PHE A 65 2.38 0.58 -7.57
N SER A 66 2.56 0.07 -8.79
CA SER A 66 2.84 0.83 -10.02
C SER A 66 1.67 1.71 -10.42
N GLN A 67 0.44 1.20 -10.42
CA GLN A 67 -0.75 1.99 -10.73
C GLN A 67 -1.03 3.02 -9.64
N HIS A 68 -0.90 2.63 -8.36
CA HIS A 68 -0.96 3.56 -7.24
C HIS A 68 0.12 4.64 -7.34
N ARG A 69 1.35 4.26 -7.70
CA ARG A 69 2.49 5.14 -7.95
C ARG A 69 2.26 6.06 -9.15
N LYS A 70 1.57 5.63 -10.21
CA LYS A 70 1.21 6.48 -11.37
C LYS A 70 0.16 7.54 -11.02
N ALA A 71 -0.87 7.21 -10.24
CA ALA A 71 -1.80 8.22 -9.69
C ALA A 71 -1.08 9.17 -8.72
N MET A 72 -0.19 8.63 -7.89
CA MET A 72 0.64 9.40 -6.97
C MET A 72 1.76 10.18 -7.67
N GLN A 73 2.10 9.91 -8.94
CA GLN A 73 3.17 10.63 -9.66
C GLN A 73 2.69 11.99 -10.16
N GLN A 74 1.39 12.22 -10.27
CA GLN A 74 0.84 13.50 -10.72
C GLN A 74 0.74 14.52 -9.58
N HIS A 75 0.52 14.06 -8.32
CA HIS A 75 0.24 14.93 -7.16
C HIS A 75 0.83 14.44 -5.82
N GLY A 76 1.59 13.35 -5.83
CA GLY A 76 2.17 12.74 -4.64
C GLY A 76 3.63 13.12 -4.42
N SER A 77 4.03 13.09 -3.16
CA SER A 77 5.40 13.31 -2.69
C SER A 77 5.99 11.99 -2.18
N GLN A 78 7.31 11.85 -2.29
CA GLN A 78 8.03 10.71 -1.73
C GLN A 78 8.43 11.01 -0.28
N CYS A 79 8.22 10.05 0.62
CA CYS A 79 8.60 10.20 2.02
C CYS A 79 10.11 10.16 2.19
N ASP A 80 10.67 11.18 2.83
CA ASP A 80 12.10 11.30 3.12
C ASP A 80 12.65 10.14 3.98
N GLN A 81 11.78 9.48 4.77
CA GLN A 81 12.19 8.45 5.73
C GLN A 81 12.04 7.01 5.21
N CYS A 82 10.91 6.67 4.59
CA CYS A 82 10.62 5.29 4.17
C CYS A 82 10.48 5.11 2.65
N GLY A 83 10.57 6.21 1.88
CA GLY A 83 10.44 6.17 0.43
C GLY A 83 9.03 5.89 -0.10
N ILE A 84 8.03 5.67 0.78
CA ILE A 84 6.63 5.49 0.37
C ILE A 84 6.09 6.78 -0.24
N LEU A 85 5.20 6.64 -1.22
CA LEU A 85 4.50 7.78 -1.79
C LEU A 85 3.32 8.17 -0.91
N PHE A 86 3.10 9.48 -0.76
CA PHE A 86 2.02 10.05 0.02
C PHE A 86 1.54 11.37 -0.60
N VAL A 87 0.45 11.93 -0.09
CA VAL A 87 -0.13 13.19 -0.57
C VAL A 87 0.07 14.27 0.45
N LEU A 88 0.35 15.47 -0.04
CA LEU A 88 0.34 16.65 0.80
C LEU A 88 -1.07 16.90 1.34
N ASN A 89 -1.15 17.20 2.62
CA ASN A 89 -2.41 17.48 3.31
C ASN A 89 -2.12 18.53 4.37
N ASP A 90 -2.78 19.67 4.25
CA ASP A 90 -2.58 20.85 5.11
C ASP A 90 -3.07 20.63 6.55
N GLN A 91 -4.02 19.72 6.76
CA GLN A 91 -4.43 19.26 8.09
C GLN A 91 -3.44 18.27 8.73
N LYS A 92 -2.44 17.81 7.97
CA LYS A 92 -1.41 16.86 8.41
C LYS A 92 -0.03 17.48 8.17
N PRO A 93 0.47 18.32 9.09
CA PRO A 93 1.68 19.12 8.87
C PRO A 93 2.94 18.28 8.60
N TRP A 94 3.01 17.04 9.10
CA TRP A 94 4.11 16.11 8.77
C TRP A 94 4.21 15.79 7.27
N THR A 95 3.10 15.85 6.53
CA THR A 95 3.09 15.65 5.07
C THR A 95 3.72 16.84 4.35
N LEU A 96 3.49 18.07 4.84
CA LEU A 96 4.10 19.26 4.31
C LEU A 96 5.62 19.23 4.51
N VAL A 97 6.12 18.69 5.62
CA VAL A 97 7.57 18.56 5.85
C VAL A 97 8.20 17.29 5.25
N GLY A 98 7.54 16.62 4.29
CA GLY A 98 8.15 15.54 3.50
C GLY A 98 8.00 14.13 4.07
N THR A 99 7.05 13.89 4.98
CA THR A 99 6.89 12.57 5.61
C THR A 99 5.46 12.03 5.52
N CYS A 100 5.31 10.72 5.35
CA CYS A 100 4.00 10.08 5.13
C CYS A 100 3.18 9.87 6.41
N SER A 101 3.83 9.85 7.58
CA SER A 101 3.20 9.51 8.86
C SER A 101 3.90 10.23 10.02
N ARG A 102 3.19 10.34 11.16
CA ARG A 102 3.76 10.87 12.42
C ARG A 102 5.00 10.09 12.86
N VAL A 103 5.01 8.76 12.68
CA VAL A 103 6.15 7.90 13.02
C VAL A 103 7.36 8.19 12.13
N CYS A 104 7.15 8.30 10.82
CA CYS A 104 8.23 8.69 9.89
C CYS A 104 8.75 10.10 10.16
N CYS A 105 7.86 11.01 10.58
CA CYS A 105 8.24 12.37 10.98
C CYS A 105 9.09 12.36 12.24
N ALA A 106 8.64 11.68 13.31
CA ALA A 106 9.40 11.51 14.54
C ALA A 106 10.80 10.95 14.25
N ALA A 107 10.87 9.86 13.47
CA ALA A 107 12.14 9.26 13.06
C ALA A 107 13.04 10.22 12.25
N LYS A 108 12.48 11.00 11.31
CA LYS A 108 13.23 12.00 10.53
C LYS A 108 13.90 13.05 11.42
N TYR A 109 13.22 13.48 12.49
CA TYR A 109 13.74 14.48 13.44
C TYR A 109 14.47 13.86 14.64
N GLY A 110 14.70 12.54 14.64
CA GLY A 110 15.39 11.84 15.73
C GLY A 110 14.60 11.77 17.04
N ALA A 111 13.27 11.93 16.99
CA ALA A 111 12.39 11.85 18.15
C ALA A 111 11.71 10.47 18.23
N VAL A 112 11.48 10.02 19.46
CA VAL A 112 10.72 8.78 19.73
C VAL A 112 9.20 8.97 19.57
N ASP A 113 8.72 10.21 19.72
CA ASP A 113 7.31 10.57 19.61
C ASP A 113 7.18 11.89 18.83
N TYR A 114 6.16 11.95 17.98
CA TYR A 114 5.78 13.13 17.23
C TYR A 114 5.38 14.29 18.15
N ALA A 115 4.79 14.01 19.31
CA ALA A 115 4.36 15.05 20.25
C ALA A 115 5.51 15.98 20.68
N LEU A 116 6.74 15.45 20.77
CA LEU A 116 7.93 16.21 21.17
C LEU A 116 8.42 17.19 20.08
N ILE A 117 8.05 16.96 18.83
CA ILE A 117 8.49 17.76 17.67
C ILE A 117 7.33 18.48 16.98
N GLN A 118 6.11 18.36 17.51
CA GLN A 118 4.90 18.84 16.83
C GLN A 118 4.97 20.34 16.53
N ASP A 119 5.40 21.15 17.50
CA ASP A 119 5.52 22.60 17.33
C ASP A 119 6.59 22.95 16.28
N GLN A 120 7.74 22.28 16.32
CA GLN A 120 8.80 22.44 15.32
C GLN A 120 8.32 22.08 13.91
N VAL A 121 7.54 21.02 13.78
CA VAL A 121 6.96 20.57 12.50
C VAL A 121 5.92 21.56 12.00
N LEU A 122 5.08 22.10 12.88
CA LEU A 122 4.09 23.14 12.53
C LEU A 122 4.76 24.40 12.00
N GLU A 123 5.82 24.88 12.65
CA GLU A 123 6.58 26.04 12.18
C GLU A 123 7.28 25.77 10.84
N SER A 124 7.89 24.58 10.70
CA SER A 124 8.51 24.16 9.43
C SER A 124 7.49 24.04 8.29
N ALA A 125 6.28 23.58 8.58
CA ALA A 125 5.20 23.45 7.60
C ALA A 125 4.71 24.82 7.10
N LYS A 126 4.63 25.83 7.98
CA LYS A 126 4.24 27.21 7.60
C LYS A 126 5.24 27.86 6.64
N GLN A 127 6.52 27.52 6.75
CA GLN A 127 7.59 28.09 5.93
C GLN A 127 7.63 27.51 4.51
N LYS A 128 6.97 26.37 4.26
CA LYS A 128 7.02 25.70 2.97
C LYS A 128 6.01 26.33 2.02
N THR A 129 6.50 26.88 0.91
CA THR A 129 5.66 27.42 -0.17
C THR A 129 5.08 26.26 -0.98
N VAL A 130 3.94 25.74 -0.53
CA VAL A 130 3.16 24.74 -1.28
C VAL A 130 1.89 25.43 -1.78
N ASP A 131 1.47 25.13 -3.01
CA ASP A 131 0.18 25.58 -3.49
C ASP A 131 -0.94 24.86 -2.72
N VAL A 132 -1.42 25.50 -1.67
CA VAL A 132 -2.51 25.02 -0.82
C VAL A 132 -3.79 24.80 -1.64
N ARG A 133 -4.04 25.58 -2.70
CA ARG A 133 -5.21 25.40 -3.56
C ARG A 133 -5.12 24.09 -4.34
N GLN A 134 -3.92 23.74 -4.81
CA GLN A 134 -3.66 22.47 -5.47
C GLN A 134 -3.83 21.30 -4.49
N ILE A 135 -3.30 21.39 -3.27
CA ILE A 135 -3.50 20.39 -2.20
C ILE A 135 -4.98 20.14 -1.92
N HIS A 136 -5.77 21.21 -1.80
CA HIS A 136 -7.21 21.11 -1.56
C HIS A 136 -7.90 20.42 -2.73
N ARG A 137 -7.57 20.79 -3.97
CA ARG A 137 -8.14 20.17 -5.17
C ARG A 137 -7.83 18.67 -5.23
N ASP A 138 -6.61 18.27 -4.91
CA ASP A 138 -6.18 16.87 -4.97
C ASP A 138 -6.84 16.01 -3.89
N ASN A 139 -7.13 16.62 -2.73
CA ASN A 139 -7.85 15.98 -1.62
C ASN A 139 -9.38 16.06 -1.75
N GLN A 140 -9.94 16.80 -2.71
CA GLN A 140 -11.40 16.84 -2.91
C GLN A 140 -11.94 15.45 -3.17
N VAL A 141 -13.01 15.08 -2.50
CA VAL A 141 -13.66 13.79 -2.69
C VAL A 141 -14.54 13.85 -3.93
N ILE A 142 -14.47 12.82 -4.77
CA ILE A 142 -15.31 12.61 -5.94
C ILE A 142 -16.16 11.33 -5.76
N PRO A 143 -17.43 11.37 -6.18
CA PRO A 143 -18.28 10.19 -6.16
C PRO A 143 -17.91 9.27 -7.32
N VAL A 144 -17.79 7.98 -7.03
CA VAL A 144 -17.51 6.92 -8.01
C VAL A 144 -18.64 5.90 -7.94
N CYS A 145 -19.16 5.51 -9.10
CA CYS A 145 -20.18 4.46 -9.22
C CYS A 145 -19.52 3.19 -9.79
N CYS A 146 -19.67 2.06 -9.09
CA CYS A 146 -19.21 0.78 -9.61
C CYS A 146 -20.10 0.31 -10.76
N PRO A 147 -19.58 0.09 -11.98
CA PRO A 147 -20.39 -0.36 -13.12
C PRO A 147 -20.89 -1.81 -12.96
N SER A 148 -20.24 -2.61 -12.11
CA SER A 148 -20.58 -4.03 -11.92
C SER A 148 -21.69 -4.28 -10.89
N CYS A 149 -21.78 -3.46 -9.84
CA CYS A 149 -22.76 -3.64 -8.78
C CYS A 149 -23.62 -2.41 -8.48
N GLY A 150 -23.36 -1.27 -9.14
CA GLY A 150 -24.08 -0.01 -8.92
C GLY A 150 -23.77 0.69 -7.60
N HIS A 151 -22.89 0.14 -6.76
CA HIS A 151 -22.51 0.76 -5.49
C HIS A 151 -21.78 2.09 -5.71
N ARG A 152 -22.20 3.12 -4.98
CA ARG A 152 -21.61 4.46 -5.01
C ARG A 152 -20.72 4.65 -3.80
N PHE A 153 -19.49 5.08 -4.03
CA PHE A 153 -18.50 5.31 -2.99
C PHE A 153 -17.60 6.47 -3.34
N ASP A 154 -17.01 7.05 -2.31
CA ASP A 154 -16.28 8.29 -2.38
C ASP A 154 -14.78 8.04 -2.42
N LEU A 155 -14.09 8.72 -3.34
CA LEU A 155 -12.63 8.65 -3.48
C LEU A 155 -12.03 10.04 -3.62
N PRO A 156 -10.85 10.31 -3.03
CA PRO A 156 -10.08 11.50 -3.36
C PRO A 156 -9.87 11.67 -4.88
N ARG A 157 -9.98 12.91 -5.37
CA ARG A 157 -9.88 13.31 -6.79
C ARG A 157 -8.56 12.88 -7.40
N MET A 158 -7.50 12.82 -6.61
CA MET A 158 -6.21 12.25 -7.03
C MET A 158 -6.28 10.82 -7.60
N TYR A 159 -7.37 10.07 -7.35
CA TYR A 159 -7.56 8.74 -7.93
C TYR A 159 -8.17 8.78 -9.34
N GLN A 160 -8.43 9.95 -9.91
CA GLN A 160 -8.87 10.06 -11.30
C GLN A 160 -7.86 9.43 -12.26
N GLY A 161 -8.36 8.59 -13.17
CA GLY A 161 -7.57 7.87 -14.15
C GLY A 161 -6.88 6.59 -13.63
N VAL A 162 -7.14 6.15 -12.40
CA VAL A 162 -6.68 4.84 -11.90
C VAL A 162 -7.80 3.89 -11.55
N HIS A 163 -7.47 2.60 -11.56
CA HIS A 163 -8.38 1.53 -11.14
C HIS A 163 -8.36 1.38 -9.62
N ARG A 164 -9.53 1.37 -8.99
CA ARG A 164 -9.72 1.09 -7.57
C ARG A 164 -10.73 -0.02 -7.37
N LYS A 165 -10.53 -0.86 -6.34
CA LYS A 165 -11.48 -1.92 -6.00
C LYS A 165 -12.76 -1.31 -5.42
N CYS A 166 -13.91 -1.77 -5.89
CA CYS A 166 -15.18 -1.44 -5.27
C CYS A 166 -15.25 -2.05 -3.85
N PRO A 167 -15.60 -1.29 -2.81
CA PRO A 167 -15.72 -1.83 -1.45
C PRO A 167 -16.87 -2.83 -1.28
N ALA A 168 -17.85 -2.84 -2.19
CA ALA A 168 -19.01 -3.73 -2.11
C ALA A 168 -18.81 -5.07 -2.84
N CYS A 169 -18.17 -5.07 -4.02
CA CYS A 169 -18.02 -6.28 -4.85
C CYS A 169 -16.58 -6.62 -5.24
N SER A 170 -15.59 -5.87 -4.72
CA SER A 170 -14.15 -6.03 -5.00
C SER A 170 -13.69 -5.83 -6.45
N GLN A 171 -14.63 -5.67 -7.39
CA GLN A 171 -14.30 -5.47 -8.80
C GLN A 171 -13.51 -4.17 -9.03
N LYS A 172 -12.53 -4.21 -9.93
CA LYS A 172 -11.74 -3.03 -10.33
C LYS A 172 -12.63 -2.05 -11.11
N VAL A 173 -12.70 -0.82 -10.62
CA VAL A 173 -13.46 0.29 -11.21
C VAL A 173 -12.47 1.37 -11.65
N LEU A 174 -12.55 1.80 -12.91
CA LEU A 174 -11.81 2.97 -13.39
C LEU A 174 -12.48 4.23 -12.82
N VAL A 175 -11.70 5.07 -12.15
CA VAL A 175 -12.18 6.38 -11.69
C VAL A 175 -12.10 7.35 -12.88
N GLU A 176 -13.26 7.72 -13.43
CA GLU A 176 -13.32 8.58 -14.61
C GLU A 176 -12.81 10.01 -14.35
N ARG A 177 -12.24 10.62 -15.39
CA ARG A 177 -11.87 12.04 -15.39
C ARG A 177 -13.14 12.84 -15.71
N SER A 178 -13.66 13.54 -14.72
CA SER A 178 -14.74 14.53 -14.86
C SER A 178 -14.24 15.80 -15.52
#